data_AF-A0A426Z688-F1
#
_entry.id   AF-A0A426Z688-F1
#
_cell.length_a   1.000
_cell.length_b   1.000
_cell.length_c   1.000
_cell.angle_alpha   90.00
_cell.angle_beta   90.00
_cell.angle_gamma   90.00
#
_symmetry.space_group_name_H-M   'P 1'
#
loop_
_entity.id
_entity.type
_entity.pdbx_description
1 polymer ?
#
loop_
_entity_poly.entity_id
_entity_poly.type
_entity_poly.pdbx_seq_one_letter_code
_entity_poly.pdbx_strand_id
1 'polypeptide(L)'
;MSDGGKERGKNQQTSSMKSRPSGDADFGLAISKIAVAQICESTGFRGSHLSANDAMAEIAVRFICSLRKSANFYANLGGRTSCNVSDVIQRIQDLSLSCGFRGASDVRQCLVSSDVVREIAIL
;
A
#
# COMPACT_ATOMS: atom_id res chain seq x y z
N MET A 1 51.33 37.30 17.10
CA MET A 1 49.91 37.03 16.77
C MET A 1 49.92 36.31 15.42
N SER A 2 50.39 35.06 15.37
CA SER A 2 49.68 33.77 15.49
C SER A 2 48.60 33.55 14.44
N ASP A 3 48.90 32.54 13.63
CA ASP A 3 48.32 32.04 12.38
C ASP A 3 46.83 31.72 12.44
N GLY A 4 46.09 32.14 11.41
CA GLY A 4 44.65 31.95 11.24
C GLY A 4 44.36 30.83 10.25
N GLY A 5 44.36 29.58 10.74
CA GLY A 5 43.98 28.40 9.96
C GLY A 5 42.49 28.39 9.61
N LYS A 6 42.17 28.52 8.32
CA LYS A 6 40.80 28.38 7.79
C LYS A 6 40.48 26.91 7.50
N GLU A 7 39.34 26.48 8.03
CA GLU A 7 38.85 25.10 8.08
C GLU A 7 38.60 24.47 6.69
N ARG A 8 38.97 23.19 6.57
CA ARG A 8 38.62 22.31 5.44
C ARG A 8 37.11 22.04 5.47
N GLY A 9 36.36 22.67 4.56
CA GLY A 9 35.00 22.26 4.22
C GLY A 9 34.99 20.87 3.59
N LYS A 10 34.75 19.83 4.39
CA LYS A 10 34.31 18.52 3.89
C LYS A 10 32.81 18.59 3.63
N ASN A 11 32.41 19.03 2.43
CA ASN A 11 31.07 18.79 1.93
C ASN A 11 30.92 17.30 1.63
N GLN A 12 30.66 16.50 2.67
CA GLN A 12 30.16 15.14 2.51
C GLN A 12 28.71 15.26 2.05
N GLN A 13 28.57 15.41 0.75
CA GLN A 13 27.33 15.13 0.04
C GLN A 13 27.07 13.65 0.23
N THR A 14 26.39 13.31 1.33
CA THR A 14 25.79 12.01 1.57
C THR A 14 24.74 11.84 0.48
N SER A 15 25.18 11.35 -0.68
CA SER A 15 24.29 10.67 -1.60
C SER A 15 23.67 9.55 -0.80
N SER A 16 22.46 9.78 -0.30
CA SER A 16 21.61 8.72 0.22
C SER A 16 21.52 7.71 -0.90
N MET A 17 22.34 6.66 -0.80
CA MET A 17 22.22 5.48 -1.64
C MET A 17 20.78 5.03 -1.43
N LYS A 18 19.90 5.34 -2.39
CA LYS A 18 18.65 4.62 -2.57
C LYS A 18 19.09 3.18 -2.72
N SER A 19 18.99 2.40 -1.65
CA SER A 19 19.17 0.96 -1.69
C SER A 19 18.23 0.48 -2.80
N ARG A 20 18.81 0.08 -3.93
CA ARG A 20 18.05 -0.55 -5.01
C ARG A 20 17.25 -1.69 -4.38
N PRO A 21 15.93 -1.76 -4.59
CA PRO A 21 15.17 -2.88 -4.09
C PRO A 21 15.79 -4.17 -4.68
N SER A 22 15.88 -5.21 -3.87
CA SER A 22 16.22 -6.55 -4.36
C SER A 22 15.25 -6.94 -5.47
N GLY A 23 15.71 -7.64 -6.52
CA GLY A 23 14.95 -7.81 -7.79
C GLY A 23 13.49 -8.31 -7.70
N ASP A 24 13.07 -8.91 -6.58
CA ASP A 24 11.66 -9.25 -6.31
C ASP A 24 10.77 -8.02 -6.05
N ALA A 25 11.29 -7.02 -5.31
CA ALA A 25 10.59 -5.76 -5.08
C ALA A 25 10.47 -4.92 -6.36
N ASP A 26 11.41 -5.10 -7.30
CA ASP A 26 11.35 -4.48 -8.62
C ASP A 26 10.22 -5.10 -9.47
N PHE A 27 9.99 -6.41 -9.38
CA PHE A 27 8.88 -7.07 -10.09
C PHE A 27 7.51 -6.62 -9.56
N GLY A 28 7.32 -6.63 -8.24
CA GLY A 28 6.07 -6.17 -7.63
C GLY A 28 5.76 -4.71 -7.95
N LEU A 29 6.78 -3.85 -7.98
CA LEU A 29 6.64 -2.46 -8.39
C LEU A 29 6.28 -2.33 -9.87
N ALA A 30 6.91 -3.10 -10.76
CA ALA A 30 6.62 -3.07 -12.19
C ALA A 30 5.17 -3.46 -12.49
N ILE A 31 4.66 -4.53 -11.88
CA ILE A 31 3.25 -4.93 -12.00
C ILE A 31 2.33 -3.84 -11.44
N SER A 32 2.68 -3.25 -10.30
CA SER A 32 1.88 -2.18 -9.69
C SER A 32 1.80 -0.94 -10.61
N LYS A 33 2.87 -0.58 -11.32
CA LYS A 33 2.85 0.52 -12.30
C LYS A 33 1.90 0.26 -13.45
N ILE A 34 1.82 -0.98 -13.93
CA ILE A 34 0.89 -1.37 -15.00
C ILE A 34 -0.55 -1.33 -14.48
N ALA A 35 -0.80 -1.94 -13.32
CA ALA A 35 -2.13 -1.99 -12.71
C ALA A 35 -2.69 -0.57 -12.43
N VAL A 36 -1.87 0.34 -11.89
CA VAL A 36 -2.26 1.73 -11.66
C VAL A 36 -2.60 2.43 -12.97
N ALA A 37 -1.80 2.25 -14.03
CA ALA A 37 -2.09 2.83 -15.33
C ALA A 37 -3.42 2.32 -15.91
N GLN A 38 -3.69 1.01 -15.78
CA GLN A 38 -4.96 0.40 -16.20
C GLN A 38 -6.17 0.92 -15.41
N ILE A 39 -6.01 1.14 -14.10
CA ILE A 39 -7.06 1.75 -13.25
C ILE A 39 -7.29 3.21 -13.66
N CYS A 40 -6.24 3.97 -13.95
CA CYS A 40 -6.38 5.32 -14.47
C CYS A 40 -7.14 5.32 -15.82
N GLU A 41 -6.80 4.42 -16.73
CA GLU A 41 -7.51 4.29 -18.01
C GLU A 41 -8.98 3.92 -17.83
N SER A 42 -9.29 2.93 -16.97
CA SER A 42 -10.67 2.50 -16.71
C SER A 42 -11.54 3.57 -16.04
N THR A 43 -10.91 4.50 -15.32
CA THR A 43 -11.56 5.66 -14.71
C THR A 43 -11.64 6.87 -15.65
N GLY A 44 -11.16 6.76 -16.89
CA GLY A 44 -11.30 7.75 -17.95
C GLY A 44 -10.08 8.67 -18.14
N PHE A 45 -8.98 8.46 -17.42
CA PHE A 45 -7.74 9.17 -17.69
C PHE A 45 -7.11 8.69 -19.00
N ARG A 46 -6.71 9.61 -19.86
CA ARG A 46 -6.00 9.30 -21.12
C ARG A 46 -4.48 9.19 -20.94
N GLY A 47 -3.99 9.47 -19.74
CA GLY A 47 -2.58 9.44 -19.39
C GLY A 47 -2.31 10.13 -18.06
N SER A 48 -1.13 9.86 -17.50
CA SER A 48 -0.65 10.45 -16.25
C SER A 48 0.83 10.78 -16.36
N HIS A 49 1.30 11.76 -15.60
CA HIS A 49 2.74 11.98 -15.47
C HIS A 49 3.42 10.73 -14.89
N LEU A 50 4.60 10.39 -15.43
CA LEU A 50 5.36 9.22 -15.00
C LEU A 50 5.64 9.23 -13.49
N SER A 51 5.98 10.40 -12.94
CA SER A 51 6.21 10.58 -11.50
C SER A 51 4.96 10.31 -10.65
N ALA A 52 3.77 10.67 -11.15
CA ALA A 52 2.51 10.41 -10.47
C ALA A 52 2.17 8.91 -10.51
N ASN A 53 2.33 8.26 -11.66
CA ASN A 53 2.12 6.82 -11.79
C ASN A 53 3.09 6.03 -10.89
N ASP A 54 4.35 6.43 -10.86
CA ASP A 54 5.37 5.82 -10.00
C ASP A 54 5.04 5.98 -8.51
N ALA A 55 4.63 7.18 -8.09
CA ALA A 55 4.22 7.43 -6.71
C ALA A 55 2.98 6.60 -6.33
N MET A 56 1.98 6.53 -7.21
CA MET A 56 0.77 5.73 -6.99
C MET A 56 1.08 4.22 -6.94
N ALA A 57 2.02 3.73 -7.76
CA ALA A 57 2.47 2.35 -7.71
C ALA A 57 3.18 2.03 -6.39
N GLU A 58 4.04 2.93 -5.89
CA GLU A 58 4.65 2.78 -4.57
C GLU A 58 3.62 2.76 -3.44
N ILE A 59 2.59 3.62 -3.53
CA ILE A 59 1.47 3.63 -2.58
C ILE A 59 0.70 2.30 -2.64
N ALA A 60 0.40 1.79 -3.83
CA ALA A 60 -0.29 0.53 -4.02
C ALA A 60 0.48 -0.65 -3.39
N VAL A 61 1.80 -0.73 -3.60
CA VAL A 61 2.66 -1.75 -2.96
C VAL A 61 2.59 -1.65 -1.44
N ARG A 62 2.70 -0.43 -0.88
CA ARG A 62 2.63 -0.20 0.57
C ARG A 62 1.25 -0.55 1.14
N PHE A 63 0.19 -0.26 0.39
CA PHE A 63 -1.18 -0.61 0.76
C PHE A 63 -1.34 -2.13 0.85
N ILE A 64 -0.96 -2.88 -0.19
CA ILE A 64 -1.02 -4.36 -0.20
C ILE A 64 -0.19 -4.96 0.95
N CYS A 65 1.02 -4.44 1.18
CA CYS A 65 1.86 -4.91 2.29
C CYS A 65 1.22 -4.66 3.66
N SER A 66 0.55 -3.51 3.83
CA SER A 66 -0.16 -3.16 5.05
C SER A 66 -1.40 -4.04 5.24
N LEU A 67 -2.15 -4.28 4.16
CA LEU A 67 -3.30 -5.17 4.13
C LEU A 67 -2.91 -6.59 4.60
N ARG A 68 -1.83 -7.15 4.03
CA ARG A 68 -1.30 -8.46 4.42
C ARG A 68 -0.92 -8.52 5.89
N LYS A 69 -0.21 -7.51 6.41
CA LYS A 69 0.18 -7.46 7.84
C LYS A 69 -1.04 -7.55 8.75
N SER A 70 -2.11 -6.85 8.41
CA SER A 70 -3.34 -6.85 9.17
C SER A 70 -4.14 -8.14 9.02
N ALA A 71 -4.19 -8.73 7.82
CA ALA A 71 -4.79 -10.04 7.63
C ALA A 71 -4.08 -11.12 8.47
N ASN A 72 -2.74 -11.09 8.54
CA ASN A 72 -1.97 -11.97 9.42
C ASN A 72 -2.26 -11.71 10.91
N PHE A 73 -2.45 -10.45 11.30
CA PHE A 73 -2.84 -10.11 12.66
C PHE A 73 -4.20 -10.74 13.03
N TYR A 74 -5.21 -10.65 12.14
CA TYR A 74 -6.51 -11.29 12.36
C TYR A 74 -6.45 -12.82 12.38
N ALA A 75 -5.62 -13.42 11.51
CA ALA A 75 -5.37 -14.85 11.55
C ALA A 75 -4.82 -15.29 12.92
N ASN A 76 -3.81 -14.56 13.42
CA ASN A 76 -3.19 -14.83 14.71
C ASN A 76 -4.18 -14.64 15.88
N LEU A 77 -5.04 -13.61 15.84
CA LEU A 77 -6.12 -13.45 16.82
C LEU A 77 -7.09 -14.63 16.82
N GLY A 78 -7.34 -15.22 15.66
CA GLY A 78 -8.11 -16.44 15.50
C GLY A 78 -7.35 -17.74 15.81
N GLY A 79 -6.13 -17.66 16.36
CA GLY A 79 -5.29 -18.82 16.68
C GLY A 79 -4.71 -19.54 15.46
N ARG A 80 -4.77 -18.93 14.27
CA ARG A 80 -4.24 -19.48 13.01
C ARG A 80 -2.90 -18.84 12.66
N THR A 81 -2.01 -19.63 12.05
CA THR A 81 -0.70 -19.16 11.58
C THR A 81 -0.71 -18.62 10.16
N SER A 82 -1.80 -18.85 9.41
CA SER A 82 -1.97 -18.42 8.02
C SER A 82 -3.26 -17.64 7.85
N CYS A 83 -3.17 -16.50 7.15
CA CYS A 83 -4.33 -15.70 6.79
C CYS A 83 -5.16 -16.37 5.68
N ASN A 84 -6.46 -16.10 5.69
CA ASN A 84 -7.38 -16.48 4.63
C ASN A 84 -8.16 -15.25 4.11
N VAL A 85 -9.08 -15.47 3.18
CA VAL A 85 -9.88 -14.39 2.57
C VAL A 85 -10.71 -13.61 3.60
N SER A 86 -11.21 -14.27 4.66
CA SER A 86 -12.01 -13.63 5.70
C SER A 86 -11.20 -12.60 6.49
N ASP A 87 -9.91 -12.88 6.73
CA ASP A 87 -9.01 -11.94 7.42
C ASP A 87 -8.74 -10.67 6.58
N VAL A 88 -8.68 -10.83 5.26
CA VAL A 88 -8.53 -9.71 4.32
C VAL A 88 -9.82 -8.90 4.25
N ILE A 89 -10.98 -9.55 4.14
CA ILE A 89 -12.30 -8.91 4.17
C ILE A 89 -12.49 -8.12 5.45
N GLN A 90 -12.13 -8.69 6.60
CA GLN A 90 -12.21 -7.99 7.90
C GLN A 90 -11.41 -6.70 7.88
N ARG A 91 -10.15 -6.75 7.40
CA ARG A 91 -9.32 -5.55 7.32
C ARG A 91 -9.90 -4.52 6.35
N ILE A 92 -10.42 -4.92 5.20
CA ILE A 92 -11.05 -3.99 4.25
C ILE A 92 -12.26 -3.34 4.91
N GLN A 93 -13.08 -4.12 5.63
CA GLN A 93 -14.23 -3.61 6.35
C GLN A 93 -13.80 -2.56 7.39
N ASP A 94 -12.75 -2.80 8.18
CA ASP A 94 -12.25 -1.79 9.14
C ASP A 94 -11.79 -0.49 8.48
N LEU A 95 -11.20 -0.58 7.28
CA LEU A 95 -10.85 0.62 6.49
C LEU A 95 -12.13 1.32 6.02
N SER A 96 -13.14 0.58 5.55
CA SER A 96 -14.43 1.13 5.12
C SER A 96 -15.26 1.72 6.27
N LEU A 97 -15.11 1.20 7.50
CA LEU A 97 -15.70 1.80 8.72
C LEU A 97 -15.21 3.25 8.90
N SER A 98 -13.94 3.52 8.58
CA SER A 98 -13.37 4.86 8.66
C SER A 98 -13.82 5.81 7.52
N CYS A 99 -14.38 5.26 6.43
CA CYS A 99 -14.87 6.02 5.26
C CYS A 99 -16.41 6.13 5.16
N GLY A 100 -17.19 5.56 6.09
CA GLY A 100 -18.63 5.79 6.18
C GLY A 100 -19.49 5.11 5.11
N PHE A 101 -19.07 3.97 4.56
CA PHE A 101 -19.90 3.20 3.62
C PHE A 101 -21.20 2.68 4.27
N ARG A 102 -22.25 2.52 3.45
CA ARG A 102 -23.52 1.90 3.86
C ARG A 102 -23.23 0.52 4.45
N GLY A 103 -23.81 0.20 5.61
CA GLY A 103 -23.56 -1.07 6.34
C GLY A 103 -22.43 -1.04 7.38
N ALA A 104 -21.58 -0.01 7.42
CA ALA A 104 -20.50 0.13 8.41
C ALA A 104 -20.99 0.12 9.88
N SER A 105 -22.24 0.50 10.13
CA SER A 105 -22.81 0.53 11.48
C SER A 105 -23.28 -0.84 11.99
N ASP A 106 -23.42 -1.86 11.14
CA ASP A 106 -23.97 -3.16 11.56
C ASP A 106 -22.88 -4.16 11.93
N VAL A 107 -22.39 -4.04 13.18
CA VAL A 107 -21.37 -4.90 13.77
C VAL A 107 -21.82 -6.37 13.87
N ARG A 108 -23.12 -6.67 13.64
CA ARG A 108 -23.69 -8.02 13.76
C ARG A 108 -23.92 -8.72 12.43
N GLN A 109 -23.56 -8.11 11.30
CA GLN A 109 -23.73 -8.73 10.00
C GLN A 109 -22.62 -9.75 9.70
N CYS A 110 -22.99 -10.92 9.18
CA CYS A 110 -22.03 -11.93 8.74
C CYS A 110 -21.09 -11.34 7.67
N LEU A 111 -19.78 -11.58 7.78
CA LEU A 111 -18.78 -11.09 6.80
C LEU A 111 -19.14 -11.46 5.36
N VAL A 112 -19.71 -12.66 5.15
CA VAL A 112 -20.14 -13.15 3.82
C VAL A 112 -21.27 -12.30 3.22
N SER A 113 -22.07 -11.64 4.06
CA SER A 113 -23.16 -10.78 3.66
C SER A 113 -22.76 -9.30 3.61
N SER A 114 -21.50 -8.96 3.91
CA SER A 114 -21.00 -7.59 3.93
C SER A 114 -21.01 -6.96 2.53
N ASP A 115 -21.27 -5.66 2.47
CA ASP A 115 -21.21 -4.88 1.24
C ASP A 115 -19.82 -4.93 0.59
N VAL A 116 -18.75 -5.09 1.40
CA VAL A 116 -17.37 -5.31 0.92
C VAL A 116 -17.28 -6.57 0.05
N VAL A 117 -17.89 -7.68 0.48
CA VAL A 117 -17.86 -8.93 -0.31
C VAL A 117 -18.65 -8.77 -1.60
N ARG A 118 -19.78 -8.06 -1.55
CA ARG A 118 -20.59 -7.78 -2.74
C ARG A 118 -19.85 -6.93 -3.76
N GLU A 119 -19.11 -5.92 -3.29
CA GLU A 119 -18.34 -5.02 -4.14
C GLU A 119 -17.12 -5.73 -4.76
N ILE A 120 -16.44 -6.59 -4.00
CA ILE A 120 -15.33 -7.39 -4.53
C ILE A 120 -15.82 -8.40 -5.57
N ALA A 121 -17.00 -9.00 -5.39
CA ALA A 121 -17.54 -10.01 -6.29
C ALA A 121 -17.99 -9.47 -7.66
N ILE A 122 -18.05 -8.15 -7.84
CA ILE A 122 -18.48 -7.49 -9.09
C ILE A 122 -17.34 -6.79 -9.84
N LEU A 123 -16.12 -6.77 -9.28
CA LEU A 123 -14.88 -6.40 -9.97
C LEU A 123 -14.42 -7.55 -10.89
#